data_AF-A0A7V1LTW5-F1
#
_entry.id   AF-A0A7V1LTW5-F1
#
_cell.length_a   1.000
_cell.length_b   1.000
_cell.length_c   1.000
_cell.angle_alpha   90.00
_cell.angle_beta   90.00
_cell.angle_gamma   90.00
#
_symmetry.space_group_name_H-M   'P 1'
#
loop_
_entity.id
_entity.type
_entity.pdbx_description
1 polymer ?
#
loop_
_entity_poly.entity_id
_entity_poly.type
_entity_poly.pdbx_seq_one_letter_code
_entity_poly.pdbx_strand_id
1 'polypeptide(L)'
;MGKQLPNNRYIFFIYLIFGIAMAYLESAIVVYLRLLYYSNGFFFPIKMIPMPVAVIEIGREAATLIMLWFVAQMSFKPFKEKFALFIFTFGVWDIFYYAWLKIFINWPKGMFDWDILFLIPVPWIAPWLVPVLFSMGLIFAAVLILYYPQRFGTKILKKKEWLGEIICAALILLTFIWQSRFIVEGGIPIYYQWWLFIIAMSGGLIIFLRHFFQAKNNA
;
A
#
# COMPACT_ATOMS: atom_id res chain seq x y z
N MET A 1 -4.20 29.90 -25.73
CA MET A 1 -5.24 29.32 -24.85
C MET A 1 -4.57 28.58 -23.70
N GLY A 2 -4.50 29.19 -22.51
CA GLY A 2 -3.97 28.51 -21.34
C GLY A 2 -4.94 27.41 -20.90
N LYS A 3 -4.57 26.13 -21.03
CA LYS A 3 -5.34 25.03 -20.45
C LYS A 3 -5.41 25.27 -18.95
N GLN A 4 -6.59 25.62 -18.43
CA GLN A 4 -6.86 25.66 -17.01
C GLN A 4 -6.56 24.27 -16.45
N LEU A 5 -5.52 24.16 -15.60
CA LEU A 5 -5.19 22.90 -14.96
C LEU A 5 -6.41 22.46 -14.13
N PRO A 6 -6.85 21.19 -14.23
CA PRO A 6 -7.99 20.72 -13.47
C PRO A 6 -7.80 20.97 -11.97
N ASN A 7 -8.87 21.40 -11.31
CA ASN A 7 -8.90 21.65 -9.87
C ASN A 7 -8.36 20.43 -9.12
N ASN A 8 -7.44 20.62 -8.18
CA ASN A 8 -6.84 19.53 -7.41
C ASN A 8 -7.91 18.62 -6.78
N ARG A 9 -9.06 19.16 -6.35
CA ARG A 9 -10.19 18.37 -5.83
C ARG A 9 -10.74 17.37 -6.84
N TYR A 10 -10.85 17.77 -8.10
CA TYR A 10 -11.33 16.90 -9.18
C TYR A 10 -10.34 15.79 -9.49
N ILE A 11 -9.04 16.11 -9.50
CA ILE A 11 -7.97 15.11 -9.65
C ILE A 11 -8.07 14.08 -8.52
N PHE A 12 -8.10 14.52 -7.26
CA PHE A 12 -8.25 13.63 -6.11
C PHE A 12 -9.45 12.71 -6.23
N PHE A 13 -10.60 13.25 -6.62
CA PHE A 13 -11.82 12.48 -6.80
C PHE A 13 -11.65 11.39 -7.86
N ILE A 14 -11.05 11.69 -9.02
CA ILE A 14 -10.79 10.69 -10.07
C ILE A 14 -9.92 9.55 -9.54
N TYR A 15 -8.79 9.86 -8.91
CA TYR A 15 -7.85 8.85 -8.42
C TYR A 15 -8.43 8.04 -7.25
N LEU A 16 -9.27 8.66 -6.41
CA LEU A 16 -10.02 7.99 -5.35
C LEU A 16 -10.97 6.95 -5.94
N ILE A 17 -11.83 7.36 -6.89
CA ILE A 17 -12.79 6.46 -7.54
C ILE A 17 -12.07 5.34 -8.28
N PHE A 18 -10.99 5.66 -9.00
CA PHE A 18 -10.15 4.66 -9.67
C PHE A 18 -9.58 3.64 -8.67
N GLY A 19 -8.99 4.09 -7.56
CA GLY A 19 -8.43 3.20 -6.54
C GLY A 19 -9.48 2.27 -5.93
N ILE A 20 -10.66 2.80 -5.60
CA ILE A 20 -11.79 2.02 -5.07
C ILE A 20 -12.27 0.96 -6.07
N ALA A 21 -12.39 1.33 -7.35
CA ALA A 21 -12.82 0.42 -8.41
C ALA A 21 -11.76 -0.66 -8.70
N MET A 22 -10.48 -0.30 -8.73
CA MET A 22 -9.39 -1.27 -8.86
C MET A 22 -9.35 -2.23 -7.67
N ALA A 23 -9.63 -1.75 -6.46
CA ALA A 23 -9.69 -2.59 -5.27
C ALA A 23 -10.83 -3.61 -5.34
N TYR A 24 -11.97 -3.23 -5.93
CA TYR A 24 -13.09 -4.14 -6.19
C TYR A 24 -12.65 -5.27 -7.12
N LEU A 25 -12.00 -4.95 -8.24
CA LEU A 25 -11.53 -5.94 -9.22
C LEU A 25 -10.61 -6.97 -8.56
N GLU A 26 -9.65 -6.48 -7.79
CA GLU A 26 -8.63 -7.30 -7.14
C GLU A 26 -9.22 -8.17 -6.03
N SER A 27 -10.08 -7.60 -5.18
CA SER A 27 -10.79 -8.35 -4.15
C SER A 27 -11.75 -9.40 -4.73
N ALA A 28 -12.42 -9.13 -5.86
CA ALA A 28 -13.25 -10.12 -6.53
C ALA A 28 -12.44 -11.35 -6.98
N ILE A 29 -11.27 -11.14 -7.60
CA ILE A 29 -10.37 -12.23 -8.01
C ILE A 29 -9.90 -13.03 -6.78
N VAL A 30 -9.47 -12.35 -5.72
CA VAL A 30 -9.04 -13.02 -4.47
C VAL A 30 -10.17 -13.81 -3.83
N VAL A 31 -11.40 -13.29 -3.84
CA VAL A 31 -12.58 -14.02 -3.34
C VAL A 31 -12.82 -15.27 -4.17
N TYR A 32 -12.74 -15.20 -5.50
CA TYR A 32 -12.89 -16.39 -6.36
C TYR A 32 -11.83 -17.44 -6.06
N LEU A 33 -10.56 -17.04 -5.86
CA LEU A 33 -9.50 -17.95 -5.46
C LEU A 33 -9.76 -18.57 -4.08
N ARG A 34 -10.22 -17.76 -3.11
CA ARG A 34 -10.58 -18.27 -1.78
C ARG A 34 -11.75 -19.24 -1.85
N LEU A 35 -12.74 -19.03 -2.70
CA LEU A 35 -13.85 -19.97 -2.87
C LEU A 35 -13.39 -21.29 -3.51
N LEU A 36 -12.46 -21.25 -4.46
CA LEU A 36 -11.93 -22.44 -5.14
C LEU A 36 -11.00 -23.26 -4.23
N TYR A 37 -10.10 -22.61 -3.51
CA TYR A 37 -9.04 -23.29 -2.74
C TYR A 37 -9.32 -23.35 -1.24
N TYR A 38 -10.05 -22.38 -0.68
CA TYR A 38 -10.34 -22.22 0.75
C TYR A 38 -11.86 -22.27 1.04
N SER A 39 -12.55 -23.28 0.49
CA SER A 39 -14.01 -23.46 0.64
C SER A 39 -14.53 -23.43 2.09
N ASN A 40 -13.73 -23.88 3.07
CA ASN A 40 -14.09 -23.88 4.49
C ASN A 40 -13.69 -22.59 5.22
N GLY A 41 -13.21 -21.57 4.51
CA GLY A 41 -12.67 -20.33 5.05
C GLY A 41 -11.15 -20.21 4.92
N PHE A 42 -10.67 -18.97 4.93
CA PHE A 42 -9.25 -18.65 4.86
C PHE A 42 -8.63 -18.70 6.26
N PHE A 43 -7.76 -19.69 6.46
CA PHE A 43 -7.06 -19.93 7.71
C PHE A 43 -5.63 -20.39 7.43
N PHE A 44 -4.75 -20.15 8.40
CA PHE A 44 -3.42 -20.74 8.40
C PHE A 44 -3.46 -22.14 9.03
N PRO A 45 -2.66 -23.11 8.54
CA PRO A 45 -1.64 -22.96 7.49
C PRO A 45 -2.23 -22.77 6.07
N ILE A 46 -1.50 -22.04 5.23
CA ILE A 46 -1.90 -21.76 3.85
C ILE A 46 -2.02 -23.09 3.09
N LYS A 47 -3.14 -23.30 2.40
CA LYS A 47 -3.26 -24.43 1.46
C LYS A 47 -2.36 -24.20 0.26
N MET A 48 -1.63 -25.24 -0.15
CA MET A 48 -0.80 -25.16 -1.36
C MET A 48 -1.68 -24.98 -2.59
N ILE A 49 -1.55 -23.82 -3.23
CA ILE A 49 -2.16 -23.52 -4.53
C ILE A 49 -1.26 -24.13 -5.62
N PRO A 50 -1.82 -24.72 -6.70
CA PRO A 50 -1.02 -25.23 -7.80
C PRO A 50 -0.07 -24.17 -8.36
N MET A 51 1.18 -24.55 -8.64
CA MET A 51 2.21 -23.63 -9.11
C MET A 51 1.79 -22.76 -10.31
N PRO A 52 1.06 -23.28 -11.34
CA PRO A 52 0.59 -22.44 -12.44
C PRO A 52 -0.30 -21.27 -11.98
N VAL A 53 -1.14 -21.50 -10.97
CA VAL A 53 -2.03 -20.46 -10.43
C VAL A 53 -1.25 -19.46 -9.59
N ALA A 54 -0.26 -19.92 -8.82
CA ALA A 54 0.63 -19.02 -8.07
C ALA A 54 1.41 -18.06 -9.00
N VAL A 55 1.88 -18.54 -10.16
CA VAL A 55 2.55 -17.69 -11.16
C VAL A 55 1.60 -16.65 -11.75
N ILE A 56 0.35 -17.01 -12.00
CA ILE A 56 -0.68 -16.07 -12.47
C ILE A 56 -0.94 -15.00 -11.40
N GLU A 57 -1.02 -15.38 -10.13
CA GLU A 57 -1.22 -14.42 -9.04
C GLU A 57 -0.05 -13.44 -8.89
N ILE A 58 1.18 -13.93 -9.00
CA ILE A 58 2.38 -13.06 -9.06
C ILE A 58 2.28 -12.10 -10.26
N GLY A 59 1.89 -12.60 -11.43
CA GLY A 59 1.69 -11.77 -12.62
C GLY A 59 0.60 -10.70 -12.42
N ARG A 60 -0.51 -11.06 -11.78
CA ARG A 60 -1.64 -10.17 -11.48
C ARG A 60 -1.22 -9.05 -10.53
N GLU A 61 -0.55 -9.38 -9.42
CA GLU A 61 -0.06 -8.37 -8.46
C GLU A 61 0.93 -7.40 -9.11
N ALA A 62 1.85 -7.91 -9.94
CA ALA A 62 2.77 -7.07 -10.71
C ALA A 62 2.02 -6.14 -11.67
N ALA A 63 1.00 -6.66 -12.38
CA ALA A 63 0.16 -5.87 -13.26
C ALA A 63 -0.58 -4.76 -12.50
N THR A 64 -1.09 -5.03 -11.30
CA THR A 64 -1.75 -4.02 -10.45
C THR A 64 -0.82 -2.88 -10.09
N LEU A 65 0.41 -3.17 -9.65
CA LEU A 65 1.41 -2.14 -9.36
C LEU A 65 1.74 -1.30 -10.60
N ILE A 66 1.87 -1.94 -11.77
CA ILE A 66 2.10 -1.26 -13.05
C ILE A 66 0.92 -0.35 -13.39
N MET A 67 -0.32 -0.84 -13.30
CA MET A 67 -1.53 -0.05 -13.60
C MET A 67 -1.62 1.18 -12.70
N LEU A 68 -1.43 1.01 -11.38
CA LEU A 68 -1.44 2.10 -10.40
C LEU A 68 -0.32 3.13 -10.68
N TRP A 69 0.87 2.67 -11.06
CA TRP A 69 1.97 3.55 -11.43
C TRP A 69 1.63 4.39 -12.66
N PHE A 70 1.22 3.74 -13.75
CA PHE A 70 0.99 4.40 -15.03
C PHE A 70 -0.22 5.34 -15.02
N VAL A 71 -1.31 4.99 -14.33
CA VAL A 71 -2.46 5.92 -14.20
C VAL A 71 -2.04 7.21 -13.50
N ALA A 72 -1.15 7.16 -12.51
CA ALA A 72 -0.62 8.35 -11.85
C ALA A 72 0.27 9.20 -12.79
N GLN A 73 1.06 8.54 -13.65
CA GLN A 73 1.92 9.22 -14.62
C GLN A 73 1.15 9.93 -15.74
N MET A 74 -0.10 9.54 -16.00
CA MET A 74 -0.97 10.18 -17.01
C MET A 74 -1.45 11.58 -16.59
N SER A 75 -1.28 11.99 -15.34
CA SER A 75 -1.60 13.36 -14.92
C SER A 75 -0.67 14.40 -15.56
N PHE A 76 -1.18 15.58 -15.93
CA PHE A 76 -0.37 16.70 -16.40
C PHE A 76 0.23 17.49 -15.22
N LYS A 77 0.98 16.80 -14.35
CA LYS A 77 1.61 17.35 -13.15
C LYS A 77 3.12 17.07 -13.14
N PRO A 78 3.94 17.82 -12.36
CA PRO A 78 5.34 17.47 -12.17
C PRO A 78 5.51 16.09 -11.51
N PHE A 79 6.72 15.53 -11.61
CA PHE A 79 7.00 14.16 -11.15
C PHE A 79 6.70 13.94 -9.66
N LYS A 80 6.95 14.93 -8.79
CA LYS A 80 6.67 14.82 -7.35
C LYS A 80 5.18 14.63 -7.06
N GLU A 81 4.31 15.36 -7.76
CA GLU A 81 2.86 15.21 -7.62
C GLU A 81 2.36 13.94 -8.30
N LYS A 82 2.95 13.53 -9.43
CA LYS A 82 2.67 12.20 -10.04
C LYS A 82 2.97 11.07 -9.06
N PHE A 83 4.12 11.14 -8.39
CA PHE A 83 4.49 10.18 -7.36
C PHE A 83 3.52 10.23 -6.16
N ALA A 84 3.11 11.42 -5.72
CA ALA A 84 2.10 11.57 -4.67
C ALA A 84 0.73 10.98 -5.08
N LEU A 85 0.31 11.14 -6.34
CA LEU A 85 -0.91 10.50 -6.85
C LEU A 85 -0.78 8.98 -6.89
N PHE A 86 0.39 8.44 -7.22
CA PHE A 86 0.65 7.00 -7.16
C PHE A 86 0.48 6.47 -5.73
N ILE A 87 1.19 7.02 -4.74
CA ILE A 87 1.11 6.53 -3.36
C ILE A 87 -0.28 6.77 -2.74
N PHE A 88 -0.98 7.85 -3.13
CA PHE A 88 -2.38 8.07 -2.76
C PHE A 88 -3.28 6.96 -3.29
N THR A 89 -3.20 6.68 -4.59
CA THR A 89 -4.05 5.67 -5.24
C THR A 89 -3.74 4.28 -4.72
N PHE A 90 -2.46 3.96 -4.49
CA PHE A 90 -2.02 2.72 -3.85
C PHE A 90 -2.63 2.56 -2.45
N GLY A 91 -2.53 3.58 -1.60
CA GLY A 91 -3.09 3.50 -0.24
C GLY A 91 -4.63 3.39 -0.24
N VAL A 92 -5.31 4.08 -1.15
CA VAL A 92 -6.77 3.94 -1.34
C VAL A 92 -7.11 2.51 -1.76
N TRP A 93 -6.42 2.00 -2.78
CA TRP A 93 -6.61 0.65 -3.30
C TRP A 93 -6.46 -0.40 -2.19
N ASP A 94 -5.39 -0.30 -1.40
CA ASP A 94 -5.07 -1.26 -0.33
C ASP A 94 -6.12 -1.24 0.80
N ILE A 95 -6.56 -0.06 1.23
CA ILE A 95 -7.61 0.05 2.27
C ILE A 95 -8.95 -0.50 1.75
N PHE A 96 -9.34 -0.13 0.53
CA PHE A 96 -10.61 -0.56 -0.03
C PHE A 96 -10.61 -2.03 -0.43
N TYR A 97 -9.46 -2.65 -0.67
CA TYR A 97 -9.34 -4.09 -0.85
C TYR A 97 -9.91 -4.82 0.36
N TYR A 98 -9.52 -4.44 1.59
CA TYR A 98 -10.09 -5.00 2.80
C TYR A 98 -11.55 -4.62 3.02
N ALA A 99 -11.96 -3.40 2.64
CA ALA A 99 -13.37 -3.00 2.70
C ALA A 99 -14.25 -3.92 1.83
N TRP A 100 -13.81 -4.23 0.61
CA TRP A 100 -14.52 -5.14 -0.29
C TRP A 100 -14.48 -6.59 0.20
N LEU A 101 -13.35 -7.08 0.72
CA LEU A 101 -13.31 -8.40 1.36
C LEU A 101 -14.28 -8.50 2.53
N LYS A 102 -14.46 -7.41 3.29
CA LYS A 102 -15.41 -7.36 4.40
C LYS A 102 -16.84 -7.45 3.91
N ILE A 103 -17.15 -6.82 2.78
CA ILE A 103 -18.48 -6.87 2.15
C ILE A 103 -18.75 -8.25 1.55
N PHE A 104 -17.79 -8.84 0.82
CA PHE A 104 -18.01 -10.06 0.04
C PHE A 104 -18.04 -11.32 0.90
N ILE A 105 -17.11 -11.43 1.87
CA ILE A 105 -16.89 -12.68 2.61
C ILE A 105 -16.73 -12.45 4.12
N ASN A 106 -17.06 -11.25 4.62
CA ASN A 106 -16.90 -10.86 6.02
C ASN A 106 -15.46 -11.07 6.56
N TRP A 107 -14.46 -10.92 5.68
CA TRP A 107 -13.05 -10.95 6.03
C TRP A 107 -12.51 -9.51 6.14
N PRO A 108 -11.72 -9.16 7.15
CA PRO A 108 -11.24 -9.99 8.27
C PRO A 108 -12.30 -10.11 9.38
N LYS A 109 -12.20 -11.17 10.20
CA LYS A 109 -13.12 -11.44 11.32
C LYS A 109 -12.62 -10.75 12.60
N GLY A 110 -11.33 -10.82 12.87
CA GLY A 110 -10.63 -10.19 13.98
C GLY A 110 -9.78 -8.99 13.56
N MET A 111 -9.42 -8.16 14.53
CA MET A 111 -8.57 -6.97 14.30
C MET A 111 -7.13 -7.32 13.91
N PHE A 112 -6.65 -8.51 14.28
CA PHE A 112 -5.29 -8.96 14.03
C PHE A 112 -5.23 -10.25 13.22
N ASP A 113 -6.27 -10.54 12.45
CA ASP A 113 -6.26 -11.66 11.53
C ASP A 113 -5.11 -11.49 10.52
N TRP A 114 -4.34 -12.56 10.36
CA TRP A 114 -3.21 -12.61 9.44
C TRP A 114 -3.69 -12.72 8.01
N ASP A 115 -3.02 -12.04 7.10
CA ASP A 115 -3.27 -12.12 5.67
C ASP A 115 -1.96 -12.22 4.87
N ILE A 116 -2.09 -12.63 3.62
CA ILE A 116 -1.01 -12.58 2.62
C ILE A 116 -1.21 -11.28 1.84
N LEU A 117 -0.31 -10.33 2.05
CA LEU A 117 -0.46 -8.96 1.54
C LEU A 117 -0.10 -8.87 0.05
N PHE A 118 1.02 -9.51 -0.30
CA PHE A 118 1.61 -9.59 -1.62
C PHE A 118 2.44 -10.88 -1.69
N LEU A 119 2.68 -11.38 -2.90
CA LEU A 119 3.55 -12.53 -3.21
C LEU A 119 4.92 -12.10 -3.75
N ILE A 120 5.08 -10.84 -4.16
CA ILE A 120 6.32 -10.33 -4.80
C ILE A 120 7.22 -9.59 -3.79
N PRO A 121 8.54 -9.82 -3.79
CA PRO A 121 9.27 -10.91 -4.47
C PRO A 121 9.15 -12.25 -3.72
N VAL A 122 8.66 -12.19 -2.49
CA VAL A 122 8.34 -13.32 -1.61
C VAL A 122 7.02 -12.98 -0.88
N PRO A 123 6.29 -13.97 -0.33
CA PRO A 123 5.06 -13.70 0.40
C PRO A 123 5.24 -12.75 1.58
N TRP A 124 4.48 -11.66 1.59
CA TRP A 124 4.40 -10.69 2.67
C TRP A 124 3.26 -11.08 3.60
N ILE A 125 3.56 -11.32 4.86
CA ILE A 125 2.60 -11.90 5.80
C ILE A 125 2.55 -11.05 7.06
N ALA A 126 1.38 -10.48 7.32
CA ALA A 126 1.16 -9.62 8.47
C ALA A 126 -0.33 -9.63 8.87
N PRO A 127 -0.66 -9.17 10.08
CA PRO A 127 -2.02 -8.79 10.41
C PRO A 127 -2.54 -7.72 9.43
N TRP A 128 -3.77 -7.86 8.95
CA TRP A 128 -4.36 -6.95 7.94
C TRP A 128 -4.36 -5.47 8.33
N LEU A 129 -4.34 -5.18 9.63
CA LEU A 129 -4.30 -3.80 10.15
C LEU A 129 -2.98 -3.09 9.77
N VAL A 130 -1.89 -3.83 9.65
CA VAL A 130 -0.56 -3.30 9.36
C VAL A 130 -0.49 -2.58 8.00
N PRO A 131 -0.87 -3.21 6.85
CA PRO A 131 -0.89 -2.51 5.57
C PRO A 131 -1.89 -1.34 5.59
N VAL A 132 -3.03 -1.46 6.27
CA VAL A 132 -3.99 -0.34 6.42
C VAL A 132 -3.36 0.86 7.13
N LEU A 133 -2.63 0.65 8.24
CA LEU A 133 -1.91 1.71 8.94
C LEU A 133 -0.83 2.34 8.05
N PHE A 134 -0.07 1.52 7.31
CA PHE A 134 0.93 2.00 6.38
C PHE A 134 0.31 2.84 5.25
N SER A 135 -0.78 2.35 4.65
CA SER A 135 -1.55 3.01 3.60
C SER A 135 -2.16 4.33 4.06
N MET A 136 -2.63 4.44 5.31
CA MET A 136 -3.05 5.72 5.88
C MET A 136 -1.90 6.74 5.94
N GLY A 137 -0.68 6.31 6.29
CA GLY A 137 0.50 7.17 6.27
C GLY A 137 0.87 7.64 4.86
N LEU A 138 0.77 6.75 3.87
CA LEU A 138 1.00 7.09 2.46
C LEU A 138 -0.03 8.10 1.95
N ILE A 139 -1.32 7.89 2.24
CA ILE A 139 -2.39 8.83 1.89
C ILE A 139 -2.14 10.18 2.57
N PHE A 140 -1.79 10.19 3.85
CA PHE A 140 -1.49 11.41 4.59
C PHE A 140 -0.34 12.19 3.94
N ALA A 141 0.77 11.51 3.62
CA ALA A 141 1.91 12.13 2.95
C ALA A 141 1.52 12.68 1.56
N ALA A 142 0.77 11.91 0.77
CA ALA A 142 0.30 12.36 -0.54
C ALA A 142 -0.60 13.59 -0.47
N VAL A 143 -1.53 13.61 0.48
CA VAL A 143 -2.41 14.76 0.72
C VAL A 143 -1.58 16.00 1.03
N LEU A 144 -0.57 15.89 1.91
CA LEU A 144 0.31 17.03 2.21
C LEU A 144 1.09 17.50 1.00
N ILE A 145 1.64 16.60 0.17
CA ILE A 145 2.39 16.94 -1.05
C ILE A 145 1.49 17.67 -2.06
N LEU A 146 0.26 17.19 -2.25
CA LEU A 146 -0.65 17.69 -3.28
C LEU A 146 -1.40 18.96 -2.87
N TYR A 147 -1.73 19.15 -1.58
CA TYR A 147 -2.40 20.36 -1.07
C TYR A 147 -1.43 21.49 -0.71
N TYR A 148 -0.20 21.17 -0.34
CA TYR A 148 0.82 22.14 0.00
C TYR A 148 2.10 21.97 -0.85
N PRO A 149 2.01 21.93 -2.18
CA PRO A 149 3.16 21.69 -3.06
C PRO A 149 4.29 22.70 -2.90
N GLN A 150 3.99 23.92 -2.43
CA GLN A 150 4.92 24.99 -2.10
C GLN A 150 5.82 24.69 -0.89
N ARG A 151 5.41 23.77 0.00
CA ARG A 151 6.24 23.28 1.11
C ARG A 151 7.32 22.31 0.63
N PHE A 152 7.28 21.92 -0.65
CA PHE A 152 8.19 20.97 -1.24
C PHE A 152 8.90 21.62 -2.44
N GLY A 153 10.20 21.40 -2.57
CA GLY A 153 10.97 21.88 -3.72
C GLY A 153 10.65 21.12 -5.01
N THR A 154 11.60 21.05 -5.94
CA THR A 154 11.48 20.16 -7.11
C THR A 154 11.46 18.67 -6.73
N LYS A 155 12.04 18.35 -5.58
CA LYS A 155 12.02 17.01 -4.95
C LYS A 155 11.17 17.04 -3.68
N ILE A 156 10.58 15.90 -3.34
CA ILE A 156 9.77 15.74 -2.11
C ILE A 156 10.65 15.85 -0.86
N LEU A 157 11.80 15.18 -0.85
CA LEU A 157 12.73 15.17 0.28
C LEU A 157 14.18 15.36 -0.19
N LYS A 158 15.08 15.76 0.71
CA LYS A 158 16.53 15.80 0.47
C LYS A 158 17.09 14.38 0.39
N LYS A 159 18.27 14.21 -0.24
CA LYS A 159 18.92 12.88 -0.39
C LYS A 159 19.08 12.13 0.95
N LYS A 160 19.49 12.82 2.02
CA LYS A 160 19.65 12.23 3.36
C LYS A 160 18.32 11.80 3.99
N GLU A 161 17.26 12.56 3.75
CA GLU A 161 15.91 12.26 4.26
C GLU A 161 15.32 11.07 3.50
N TRP A 162 15.49 11.02 2.18
CA TRP A 162 15.16 9.84 1.37
C TRP A 162 15.87 8.57 1.84
N LEU A 163 17.16 8.66 2.19
CA LEU A 163 17.88 7.51 2.76
C LEU A 163 17.21 7.02 4.05
N GLY A 164 16.80 7.94 4.92
CA GLY A 164 16.06 7.61 6.15
C GLY A 164 14.69 6.97 5.87
N GLU A 165 13.92 7.51 4.93
CA GLU A 165 12.64 6.91 4.49
C GLU A 165 12.84 5.51 3.92
N ILE A 166 13.88 5.29 3.10
CA ILE A 166 14.20 3.97 2.54
C ILE A 166 14.56 2.98 3.64
N ILE A 167 15.32 3.39 4.65
CA ILE A 167 15.63 2.55 5.80
C ILE A 167 14.34 2.20 6.56
N CYS A 168 13.48 3.18 6.83
CA CYS A 168 12.20 2.93 7.51
C CYS A 168 11.30 1.98 6.69
N ALA A 169 11.17 2.20 5.39
CA ALA A 169 10.42 1.33 4.49
C ALA A 169 11.00 -0.10 4.46
N ALA A 170 12.33 -0.24 4.42
CA ALA A 170 12.99 -1.55 4.46
C ALA A 170 12.75 -2.28 5.80
N LEU A 171 12.75 -1.57 6.92
CA LEU A 171 12.42 -2.15 8.23
C LEU A 171 10.96 -2.59 8.30
N ILE A 172 10.02 -1.83 7.71
CA ILE A 172 8.61 -2.25 7.58
C ILE A 172 8.50 -3.50 6.70
N LEU A 173 9.16 -3.53 5.54
CA LEU A 173 9.16 -4.71 4.67
C LEU A 173 9.77 -5.94 5.36
N LEU A 174 10.81 -5.74 6.18
CA LEU A 174 11.39 -6.81 6.98
C LEU A 174 10.37 -7.41 7.95
N THR A 175 9.49 -6.60 8.54
CA THR A 175 8.42 -7.10 9.42
C THR A 175 7.40 -7.97 8.67
N PHE A 176 7.18 -7.73 7.37
CA PHE A 176 6.25 -8.53 6.56
C PHE A 176 6.87 -9.87 6.12
N ILE A 177 8.17 -9.87 5.88
CA ILE A 177 8.88 -11.05 5.34
C ILE A 177 9.39 -11.96 6.46
N TRP A 178 9.47 -11.47 7.71
CA TRP A 178 10.07 -12.17 8.85
C TRP A 178 9.63 -13.63 9.01
N GLN A 179 8.32 -13.90 8.90
CA GLN A 179 7.77 -15.27 9.03
C GLN A 179 7.43 -15.92 7.69
N SER A 180 7.76 -15.29 6.57
CA SER A 180 7.39 -15.75 5.23
C SER A 180 7.81 -17.20 4.98
N ARG A 181 9.07 -17.52 5.24
CA ARG A 181 9.61 -18.88 5.08
C ARG A 181 8.87 -19.91 5.95
N PHE A 182 8.72 -19.61 7.24
CA PHE A 182 8.07 -20.51 8.19
C PHE A 182 6.63 -20.84 7.77
N ILE A 183 5.91 -19.84 7.25
CA ILE A 183 4.51 -20.00 6.86
C ILE A 183 4.37 -20.72 5.52
N VAL A 184 5.28 -20.49 4.57
CA VAL A 184 5.34 -21.25 3.31
C VAL A 184 5.64 -22.73 3.56
N GLU A 185 6.43 -23.05 4.59
CA GLU A 185 6.71 -24.42 5.04
C GLU A 185 5.53 -25.07 5.82
N GLY A 186 4.38 -24.39 5.93
CA GLY A 186 3.17 -24.89 6.61
C GLY A 186 3.02 -24.45 8.07
N GLY A 187 3.82 -23.48 8.52
CA GLY A 187 3.71 -22.88 9.85
C GLY A 187 2.48 -22.00 10.02
N ILE A 188 2.07 -21.82 11.28
CA ILE A 188 1.00 -20.89 11.67
C ILE A 188 1.68 -19.65 12.29
N PRO A 189 1.38 -18.43 11.81
CA PRO A 189 2.00 -17.23 12.35
C PRO A 189 1.70 -17.05 13.84
N ILE A 190 2.74 -16.82 14.65
CA ILE A 190 2.63 -16.76 16.11
C ILE A 190 2.64 -15.31 16.61
N TYR A 191 3.59 -14.50 16.12
CA TYR A 191 3.80 -13.15 16.61
C TYR A 191 4.27 -12.20 15.52
N TYR A 192 3.64 -11.03 15.42
CA TYR A 192 4.06 -9.96 14.52
C TYR A 192 4.96 -8.95 15.25
N GLN A 193 6.05 -8.50 14.62
CA GLN A 193 7.04 -7.58 15.19
C GLN A 193 6.51 -6.13 15.26
N TRP A 194 5.43 -5.91 16.01
CA TRP A 194 4.74 -4.61 16.15
C TRP A 194 5.67 -3.48 16.56
N TRP A 195 6.59 -3.74 17.50
CA TRP A 195 7.53 -2.72 17.97
C TRP A 195 8.41 -2.19 16.83
N LEU A 196 8.89 -3.07 15.94
CA LEU A 196 9.75 -2.69 14.82
C LEU A 196 8.95 -1.91 13.78
N PHE A 197 7.72 -2.37 13.49
CA PHE A 197 6.79 -1.66 12.61
C PHE A 197 6.49 -0.25 13.13
N ILE A 198 6.15 -0.10 14.41
CA ILE A 198 5.82 1.20 15.02
C ILE A 198 7.04 2.14 14.99
N ILE A 199 8.23 1.64 15.35
CA ILE A 199 9.46 2.45 15.32
C ILE A 199 9.75 2.94 13.90
N ALA A 200 9.68 2.04 12.91
CA ALA A 200 9.96 2.38 11.53
C ALA A 200 8.92 3.35 10.94
N MET A 201 7.63 3.08 11.17
CA MET A 201 6.52 3.94 10.73
C MET A 201 6.63 5.34 11.36
N SER A 202 6.89 5.41 12.67
CA SER A 202 7.06 6.69 13.38
C SER A 202 8.30 7.42 12.89
N GLY A 203 9.41 6.71 12.65
CA GLY A 203 10.64 7.27 12.11
C GLY A 203 10.44 7.95 10.76
N GLY A 204 9.78 7.26 9.80
CA GLY A 204 9.43 7.83 8.50
C GLY A 204 8.51 9.06 8.65
N LEU A 205 7.44 8.93 9.44
CA LEU A 205 6.52 10.05 9.67
C LEU A 205 7.24 11.29 10.25
N ILE A 206 8.16 11.10 11.21
CA ILE A 206 8.94 12.19 11.80
C ILE A 206 9.87 12.84 10.75
N ILE A 207 10.56 12.05 9.93
CA ILE A 207 11.44 12.57 8.87
C ILE A 207 10.63 13.43 7.90
N PHE A 208 9.51 12.90 7.41
CA PHE A 208 8.61 13.59 6.49
C PHE A 208 8.02 14.87 7.09
N LEU A 209 7.45 14.81 8.30
CA LEU A 209 6.85 15.96 8.97
C LEU A 209 7.89 17.04 9.30
N ARG A 210 9.09 16.65 9.71
CA ARG A 210 10.18 17.61 9.97
C ARG A 210 10.51 18.40 8.71
N HIS A 211 10.58 17.74 7.55
CA HIS A 211 10.79 18.42 6.28
C HIS A 211 9.63 19.40 5.98
N PHE A 212 8.39 18.91 6.09
CA PHE A 212 7.19 19.70 5.83
C PHE A 212 7.11 20.98 6.66
N PHE A 213 7.44 20.91 7.96
CA PHE A 213 7.41 22.07 8.85
C PHE A 213 8.62 22.98 8.70
N GLN A 214 9.82 22.48 8.39
CA GLN A 214 10.99 23.32 8.14
C GLN A 214 10.81 24.23 6.91
N ALA A 215 10.09 23.75 5.90
CA ALA A 215 9.75 24.57 4.73
C ALA A 215 8.84 25.76 5.04
N LYS A 216 8.22 25.81 6.23
CA LYS A 216 7.47 26.99 6.71
C LYS A 216 8.36 28.07 7.30
N ASN A 217 9.47 27.69 7.93
CA ASN A 217 10.33 28.64 8.63
C ASN A 217 11.34 29.34 7.70
N ASN A 218 11.51 28.85 6.48
CA ASN A 218 12.43 29.38 5.48
C ASN A 218 11.73 30.18 4.37
N ALA A 219 10.42 30.37 4.46
CA ALA A 219 9.58 31.10 3.50
C ALA A 219 8.95 32.30 4.21
#